data_AF-A0A7X3IP19-F1
#
_entry.id   AF-A0A7X3IP19-F1
#
_cell.length_a   1.000
_cell.length_b   1.000
_cell.length_c   1.000
_cell.angle_alpha   90.00
_cell.angle_beta   90.00
_cell.angle_gamma   90.00
#
_symmetry.space_group_name_H-M   'P 1'
#
loop_
_entity.id
_entity.type
_entity.pdbx_description
1 polymer ?
#
loop_
_entity_poly.entity_id
_entity_poly.type
_entity_poly.pdbx_seq_one_letter_code
_entity_poly.pdbx_strand_id
1 'polypeptide(L)'
;METSSQSKRRYRSFTTLDIVLMAMLAAANAVMTFYLSYINKMLNSLGGPVATSTIVGVYMVYGLLAYYIIRKPGTAAITYGIGGAIQCFVGSSYGIASAIVAALCYMVVAEAVFALARYKRWGTGMLMLAGGAMVPLWFVCAAEMFGYTAWSGQVLAFTLLMRLISGIVLCGLLTKVLGDMLQRSGLLRRFAIGGKRAEHVQGIH
;
A
#
# COMPACT_ATOMS: atom_id res chain seq x y z
N MET A 1 -39.03 -27.68 -16.69
CA MET A 1 -38.93 -27.34 -15.25
C MET A 1 -37.49 -26.92 -14.98
N GLU A 2 -37.33 -25.64 -14.64
CA GLU A 2 -36.20 -24.95 -14.00
C GLU A 2 -34.78 -25.06 -14.58
N THR A 3 -34.42 -24.00 -15.29
CA THR A 3 -33.06 -23.54 -15.57
C THR A 3 -32.35 -23.13 -14.28
N SER A 4 -31.44 -23.96 -13.76
CA SER A 4 -30.53 -23.55 -12.68
C SER A 4 -29.46 -22.59 -13.21
N SER A 5 -29.76 -21.30 -13.12
CA SER A 5 -28.85 -20.17 -13.33
C SER A 5 -27.68 -20.24 -12.32
N GLN A 6 -26.59 -20.90 -12.72
CA GLN A 6 -25.32 -20.87 -11.99
C GLN A 6 -24.59 -19.57 -12.31
N SER A 7 -24.93 -18.50 -11.58
CA SER A 7 -24.15 -17.26 -11.53
C SER A 7 -22.81 -17.51 -10.84
N LYS A 8 -21.85 -18.11 -11.56
CA LYS A 8 -20.45 -18.12 -11.13
C LYS A 8 -19.97 -16.67 -11.12
N ARG A 9 -19.77 -16.09 -9.92
CA ARG A 9 -19.00 -14.85 -9.74
C ARG A 9 -17.65 -15.03 -10.41
N ARG A 10 -17.52 -14.58 -11.66
CA ARG A 10 -16.28 -14.59 -12.42
C ARG A 10 -15.36 -13.59 -11.73
N TYR A 11 -14.43 -14.07 -10.90
CA TYR A 11 -13.28 -13.26 -10.48
C TYR A 11 -12.67 -12.70 -11.77
N ARG A 12 -12.71 -11.37 -11.95
CA ARG A 12 -12.18 -10.74 -13.15
C ARG A 12 -10.69 -11.04 -13.21
N SER A 13 -10.27 -11.80 -14.22
CA SER A 13 -8.86 -12.07 -14.47
C SER A 13 -8.06 -10.76 -14.51
N PHE A 14 -6.81 -10.82 -14.07
CA PHE A 14 -5.87 -9.73 -14.28
C PHE A 14 -5.59 -9.58 -15.77
N THR A 15 -5.63 -8.34 -16.25
CA THR A 15 -5.18 -8.02 -17.60
C THR A 15 -3.67 -7.82 -17.59
N THR A 16 -3.02 -7.96 -18.73
CA THR A 16 -1.58 -7.64 -18.86
C THR A 16 -1.29 -6.21 -18.40
N LEU A 17 -2.17 -5.25 -18.70
CA LEU A 17 -2.06 -3.87 -18.24
C LEU A 17 -2.09 -3.73 -16.71
N ASP A 18 -2.90 -4.53 -16.02
CA ASP A 18 -2.91 -4.54 -14.55
C ASP A 18 -1.55 -4.99 -14.01
N ILE A 19 -1.00 -6.06 -14.56
CA ILE A 19 0.30 -6.61 -14.13
C ILE A 19 1.43 -5.62 -14.41
N VAL A 20 1.44 -5.01 -15.60
CA VAL A 20 2.43 -4.00 -15.97
C VAL A 20 2.33 -2.79 -15.03
N LEU A 21 1.13 -2.30 -14.71
CA LEU A 21 0.97 -1.19 -13.76
C LEU A 21 1.51 -1.55 -12.37
N MET A 22 1.18 -2.75 -11.86
CA MET A 22 1.70 -3.23 -10.58
C MET A 22 3.23 -3.27 -10.57
N ALA A 23 3.83 -3.81 -11.64
CA ALA A 23 5.29 -3.88 -11.78
C ALA A 23 5.94 -2.49 -11.87
N MET A 24 5.35 -1.56 -12.63
CA MET A 24 5.85 -0.18 -12.75
C MET A 24 5.82 0.56 -11.42
N LEU A 25 4.72 0.44 -10.65
CA LEU A 25 4.60 1.05 -9.34
C LEU A 25 5.59 0.44 -8.34
N ALA A 26 5.78 -0.89 -8.38
CA ALA A 26 6.77 -1.57 -7.55
C ALA A 26 8.21 -1.13 -7.88
N ALA A 27 8.55 -1.02 -9.17
CA ALA A 27 9.86 -0.54 -9.60
C ALA A 27 10.10 0.93 -9.20
N ALA A 28 9.12 1.80 -9.41
CA ALA A 28 9.19 3.19 -8.96
C ALA A 28 9.37 3.29 -7.44
N ASN A 29 8.72 2.42 -6.68
CA ASN A 29 8.90 2.35 -5.23
C ASN A 29 10.29 1.88 -4.84
N ALA A 30 10.89 0.92 -5.54
CA ALA A 30 12.25 0.46 -5.24
C ALA A 30 13.27 1.61 -5.39
N VAL A 31 13.16 2.39 -6.47
CA VAL A 31 13.98 3.59 -6.68
C VAL A 31 13.73 4.62 -5.58
N MET A 32 12.45 4.89 -5.27
CA MET A 32 12.07 5.82 -4.20
C MET A 32 12.66 5.39 -2.85
N THR A 33 12.50 4.12 -2.49
CA THR A 33 12.94 3.51 -1.24
C THR A 33 14.46 3.56 -1.07
N PHE A 34 15.20 3.44 -2.17
CA PHE A 34 16.65 3.62 -2.19
C PHE A 34 17.03 5.03 -1.71
N TYR A 35 16.49 6.09 -2.32
CA TYR A 35 16.75 7.48 -1.90
C TYR A 35 16.19 7.76 -0.50
N LEU A 36 15.01 7.24 -0.20
CA LEU A 36 14.35 7.42 1.09
C LEU A 36 15.17 6.82 2.24
N SER A 37 15.95 5.76 1.98
CA SER A 37 16.87 5.17 2.96
C SER A 37 18.00 6.13 3.37
N TYR A 38 18.50 6.95 2.45
CA TYR A 38 19.50 8.00 2.78
C TYR A 38 18.87 9.09 3.64
N ILE A 39 17.67 9.56 3.27
CA ILE A 39 16.92 10.53 4.06
C ILE A 39 16.63 9.98 5.46
N ASN A 40 16.25 8.71 5.56
CA ASN A 40 15.95 8.06 6.83
C ASN A 40 17.20 7.99 7.74
N LYS A 41 18.37 7.67 7.20
CA LYS A 41 19.64 7.72 7.95
C LYS A 41 19.95 9.12 8.48
N MET A 42 19.74 10.16 7.66
CA MET A 42 19.91 11.56 8.09
C MET A 42 18.91 11.94 9.19
N LEU A 43 17.64 11.57 9.04
CA LEU A 43 16.59 11.79 10.05
C LEU A 43 16.91 11.08 11.37
N ASN A 44 17.44 9.85 11.30
CA ASN A 44 17.83 9.10 12.49
C ASN A 44 18.95 9.83 13.26
N SER A 45 19.92 10.41 12.55
CA SER A 45 21.00 11.20 13.17
C SER A 45 20.48 12.47 13.86
N LEU A 46 19.46 13.12 13.31
CA LEU A 46 18.94 14.41 13.81
C LEU A 46 17.87 14.28 14.90
N GLY A 47 17.02 13.26 14.82
CA GLY A 47 15.83 13.15 15.68
C GLY A 47 15.48 11.72 16.09
N GLY A 48 16.41 10.78 15.91
CA GLY A 48 16.29 9.41 16.38
C GLY A 48 15.12 8.63 15.77
N PRO A 49 14.63 7.58 16.47
CA PRO A 49 13.56 6.69 16.01
C PRO A 49 12.21 7.38 15.75
N VAL A 50 11.98 8.53 16.37
CA VAL A 50 10.73 9.28 16.22
C VAL A 50 10.70 9.99 14.86
N ALA A 51 11.80 10.62 14.46
CA ALA A 51 11.88 11.29 13.16
C ALA A 51 11.73 10.31 12.00
N THR A 52 12.37 9.14 12.09
CA THR A 52 12.29 8.10 11.05
C THR A 52 10.88 7.52 10.91
N SER A 53 10.10 7.53 11.99
CA SER A 53 8.72 7.04 12.01
C SER A 53 7.77 7.89 11.18
N THR A 54 8.09 9.16 10.96
CA THR A 54 7.26 10.11 10.20
C THR A 54 7.16 9.75 8.71
N ILE A 55 8.17 9.11 8.13
CA ILE A 55 8.23 8.82 6.68
C ILE A 55 7.84 7.37 6.32
N VAL A 56 7.54 6.54 7.31
CA VAL A 56 7.25 5.10 7.14
C VAL A 56 6.09 4.86 6.18
N GLY A 57 5.07 5.72 6.19
CA GLY A 57 3.93 5.60 5.30
C GLY A 57 4.29 5.62 3.82
N VAL A 58 5.35 6.33 3.43
CA VAL A 58 5.76 6.48 2.03
C VAL A 58 6.20 5.15 1.43
N TYR A 59 6.88 4.29 2.21
CA TYR A 59 7.41 3.01 1.76
C TYR A 59 6.34 2.00 1.32
N MET A 60 5.09 2.20 1.74
CA MET A 60 3.97 1.28 1.44
C MET A 60 2.94 1.84 0.46
N VAL A 61 3.07 3.10 0.00
CA VAL A 61 2.10 3.79 -0.89
C VAL A 61 1.83 3.02 -2.18
N TYR A 62 2.87 2.46 -2.79
CA TYR A 62 2.80 1.89 -4.13
C TYR A 62 1.80 0.73 -4.26
N GLY A 63 1.80 -0.18 -3.28
CA GLY A 63 0.88 -1.33 -3.27
C GLY A 63 -0.56 -0.90 -3.05
N LEU A 64 -0.79 0.01 -2.10
CA LEU A 64 -2.13 0.55 -1.85
C LEU A 64 -2.64 1.38 -3.04
N LEU A 65 -1.76 2.10 -3.74
CA LEU A 65 -2.08 2.86 -4.94
C LEU A 65 -2.48 1.93 -6.10
N ALA A 66 -1.70 0.88 -6.36
CA ALA A 66 -2.07 -0.13 -7.35
C ALA A 66 -3.45 -0.73 -7.04
N TYR A 67 -3.68 -1.03 -5.76
CA TYR A 67 -4.93 -1.61 -5.30
C TYR A 67 -6.12 -0.68 -5.47
N TYR A 68 -5.95 0.60 -5.16
CA TYR A 68 -6.96 1.64 -5.37
C TYR A 68 -7.32 1.86 -6.85
N ILE A 69 -6.34 1.71 -7.76
CA ILE A 69 -6.52 1.87 -9.21
C ILE A 69 -7.21 0.64 -9.82
N ILE A 70 -6.72 -0.57 -9.53
CA ILE A 70 -7.13 -1.82 -10.18
C ILE A 70 -8.42 -2.38 -9.56
N ARG A 71 -8.59 -2.27 -8.23
CA ARG A 71 -9.77 -2.71 -7.47
C ARG A 71 -10.15 -4.19 -7.66
N LYS A 72 -9.16 -5.08 -7.77
CA LYS A 72 -9.35 -6.53 -7.89
C LYS A 72 -8.67 -7.26 -6.71
N PRO A 73 -9.26 -8.34 -6.17
CA PRO A 73 -8.62 -9.15 -5.14
C PRO A 73 -7.28 -9.71 -5.64
N GLY A 74 -6.25 -9.69 -4.80
CA GLY A 74 -4.90 -10.14 -5.12
C GLY A 74 -3.97 -9.06 -5.68
N THR A 75 -4.46 -7.85 -5.96
CA THR A 75 -3.60 -6.76 -6.43
C THR A 75 -2.55 -6.38 -5.40
N ALA A 76 -2.89 -6.33 -4.11
CA ALA A 76 -1.92 -5.98 -3.09
C ALA A 76 -0.85 -7.08 -2.97
N ALA A 77 -1.26 -8.35 -3.00
CA ALA A 77 -0.35 -9.49 -2.99
C ALA A 77 0.68 -9.45 -4.12
N ILE A 78 0.22 -9.24 -5.35
CA ILE A 78 1.13 -9.19 -6.51
C ILE A 78 2.04 -7.95 -6.44
N THR A 79 1.48 -6.78 -6.12
CA THR A 79 2.26 -5.53 -6.14
C THR A 79 3.33 -5.52 -5.06
N TYR A 80 2.98 -5.84 -3.80
CA TYR A 80 3.95 -5.91 -2.71
C TYR A 80 4.94 -7.07 -2.91
N GLY A 81 4.50 -8.21 -3.46
CA GLY A 81 5.38 -9.32 -3.80
C GLY A 81 6.46 -8.93 -4.82
N ILE A 82 6.07 -8.27 -5.92
CA ILE A 82 7.01 -7.74 -6.91
C ILE A 82 7.95 -6.71 -6.26
N GLY A 83 7.41 -5.80 -5.45
CA GLY A 83 8.22 -4.79 -4.74
C GLY A 83 9.27 -5.42 -3.82
N GLY A 84 8.88 -6.43 -3.04
CA GLY A 84 9.80 -7.18 -2.20
C GLY A 84 10.89 -7.89 -3.01
N ALA A 85 10.52 -8.54 -4.12
CA ALA A 85 11.47 -9.19 -5.02
C ALA A 85 12.47 -8.20 -5.62
N ILE A 86 12.01 -7.05 -6.14
CA ILE A 86 12.89 -6.01 -6.67
C ILE A 86 13.84 -5.50 -5.58
N GLN A 87 13.36 -5.33 -4.35
CA GLN A 87 14.21 -4.87 -3.25
C GLN A 87 15.29 -5.88 -2.87
N CYS A 88 15.07 -7.19 -3.11
CA CYS A 88 16.10 -8.21 -2.96
C CYS A 88 17.24 -8.02 -3.96
N PHE A 89 16.92 -7.64 -5.21
CA PHE A 89 17.91 -7.41 -6.26
C PHE A 89 18.65 -6.07 -6.12
N VAL A 90 17.91 -5.00 -5.81
CA VAL A 90 18.48 -3.65 -5.62
C VAL A 90 19.31 -3.57 -4.33
N GLY A 91 19.01 -4.43 -3.37
CA GLY A 91 19.54 -4.35 -2.01
C GLY A 91 18.71 -3.41 -1.13
N SER A 92 18.76 -3.66 0.17
CA SER A 92 18.07 -2.89 1.20
C SER A 92 19.07 -2.46 2.26
N SER A 93 19.05 -1.17 2.64
CA SER A 93 19.84 -0.67 3.77
C SER A 93 19.48 -1.32 5.10
N TYR A 94 18.29 -1.93 5.18
CA TYR A 94 17.76 -2.59 6.38
C TYR A 94 17.86 -4.12 6.30
N GLY A 95 18.56 -4.66 5.30
CA GLY A 95 18.64 -6.08 5.03
C GLY A 95 17.53 -6.60 4.10
N ILE A 96 17.83 -7.68 3.39
CA ILE A 96 16.90 -8.30 2.42
C ILE A 96 15.71 -8.94 3.14
N ALA A 97 15.96 -9.61 4.26
CA ALA A 97 14.91 -10.26 5.06
C ALA A 97 13.83 -9.28 5.52
N SER A 98 14.22 -8.07 5.95
CA SER A 98 13.26 -7.06 6.43
C SER A 98 12.36 -6.56 5.30
N ALA A 99 12.89 -6.40 4.07
CA ALA A 99 12.09 -6.01 2.91
C ALA A 99 11.03 -7.06 2.53
N ILE A 100 11.41 -8.34 2.57
CA ILE A 100 10.49 -9.46 2.31
C ILE A 100 9.40 -9.52 3.38
N VAL A 101 9.78 -9.49 4.66
CA VAL A 101 8.84 -9.56 5.78
C VAL A 101 7.89 -8.35 5.77
N ALA A 102 8.39 -7.14 5.51
CA ALA A 102 7.56 -5.96 5.36
C ALA A 102 6.52 -6.12 4.23
N ALA A 103 6.97 -6.54 3.05
CA ALA A 103 6.09 -6.78 1.92
C ALA A 103 5.00 -7.82 2.23
N LEU A 104 5.35 -8.91 2.92
CA LEU A 104 4.42 -9.95 3.39
C LEU A 104 3.38 -9.39 4.37
N CYS A 105 3.81 -8.57 5.33
CA CYS A 105 2.89 -7.93 6.27
C CYS A 105 1.89 -7.02 5.54
N TYR A 106 2.38 -6.18 4.63
CA TYR A 106 1.55 -5.24 3.90
C TYR A 106 0.55 -5.94 2.98
N MET A 107 0.96 -6.99 2.26
CA MET A 107 0.03 -7.72 1.40
C MET A 107 -1.09 -8.40 2.18
N VAL A 108 -0.78 -9.05 3.30
CA VAL A 108 -1.77 -9.77 4.10
C VAL A 108 -2.79 -8.80 4.68
N VAL A 109 -2.32 -7.69 5.26
CA VAL A 109 -3.21 -6.72 5.90
C VAL A 109 -4.04 -5.97 4.87
N ALA A 110 -3.43 -5.53 3.75
CA ALA A 110 -4.17 -4.83 2.72
C ALA A 110 -5.28 -5.73 2.15
N GLU A 111 -4.99 -6.97 1.77
CA GLU A 111 -6.03 -7.88 1.28
C GLU A 111 -7.11 -8.14 2.34
N ALA A 112 -6.73 -8.37 3.61
CA ALA A 112 -7.69 -8.60 4.69
C ALA A 112 -8.64 -7.41 4.89
N VAL A 113 -8.11 -6.19 4.93
CA VAL A 113 -8.89 -4.96 5.13
C VAL A 113 -9.92 -4.77 4.01
N PHE A 114 -9.52 -4.93 2.75
CA PHE A 114 -10.44 -4.78 1.62
C PHE A 114 -11.38 -5.98 1.44
N ALA A 115 -10.95 -7.20 1.83
CA ALA A 115 -11.81 -8.37 1.90
C ALA A 115 -12.95 -8.19 2.91
N LEU A 116 -12.66 -7.65 4.10
CA LEU A 116 -13.67 -7.29 5.11
C LEU A 116 -14.64 -6.22 4.58
N ALA A 117 -14.15 -5.25 3.81
CA ALA A 117 -14.99 -4.27 3.11
C ALA A 117 -15.68 -4.81 1.85
N ARG A 118 -15.57 -6.12 1.58
CA ARG A 118 -16.11 -6.84 0.41
C ARG A 118 -15.74 -6.19 -0.93
N TYR A 119 -14.60 -5.48 -1.00
CA TYR A 119 -14.14 -4.76 -2.19
C TYR A 119 -15.10 -3.69 -2.72
N LYS A 120 -16.04 -3.22 -1.89
CA LYS A 120 -17.08 -2.25 -2.30
C LYS A 120 -16.72 -0.80 -1.94
N ARG A 121 -15.90 -0.59 -0.92
CA ARG A 121 -15.59 0.73 -0.38
C ARG A 121 -14.18 1.16 -0.79
N TRP A 122 -14.09 2.31 -1.44
CA TRP A 122 -12.84 2.91 -1.94
C TRP A 122 -12.75 4.40 -1.62
N GLY A 123 -13.42 4.83 -0.55
CA GLY A 123 -13.38 6.23 -0.08
C GLY A 123 -12.08 6.53 0.66
N THR A 124 -11.81 7.83 0.88
CA THR A 124 -10.59 8.30 1.56
C THR A 124 -10.42 7.65 2.94
N GLY A 125 -11.50 7.58 3.74
CA GLY A 125 -11.44 6.94 5.06
C GLY A 125 -11.05 5.46 5.01
N MET A 126 -11.47 4.73 3.97
CA MET A 126 -11.07 3.33 3.79
C MET A 126 -9.58 3.19 3.46
N LEU A 127 -9.05 4.08 2.60
CA LEU A 127 -7.62 4.10 2.25
C LEU A 127 -6.77 4.49 3.47
N MET A 128 -7.22 5.45 4.26
CA MET A 128 -6.61 5.85 5.53
C MET A 128 -6.59 4.70 6.54
N LEU A 129 -7.69 3.99 6.69
CA LEU A 129 -7.78 2.80 7.55
C LEU A 129 -6.84 1.68 7.06
N ALA A 130 -6.79 1.40 5.76
CA ALA A 130 -5.88 0.41 5.20
C ALA A 130 -4.41 0.80 5.43
N GLY A 131 -4.04 2.07 5.17
CA GLY A 131 -2.73 2.64 5.42
C GLY A 131 -2.30 2.50 6.90
N GLY A 132 -3.20 2.84 7.82
CA GLY A 132 -2.96 2.67 9.26
C GLY A 132 -2.88 1.21 9.70
N ALA A 133 -3.76 0.34 9.19
CA ALA A 133 -3.83 -1.07 9.58
C ALA A 133 -2.55 -1.84 9.22
N MET A 134 -1.86 -1.47 8.13
CA MET A 134 -0.60 -2.09 7.71
C MET A 134 0.55 -1.85 8.70
N VAL A 135 0.47 -0.78 9.51
CA VAL A 135 1.57 -0.36 10.41
C VAL A 135 1.78 -1.32 11.59
N PRO A 136 0.77 -1.69 12.39
CA PRO A 136 0.98 -2.54 13.57
C PRO A 136 1.62 -3.89 13.25
N LEU A 137 1.17 -4.57 12.18
CA LEU A 137 1.70 -5.89 11.85
C LEU A 137 3.20 -5.81 11.49
N TRP A 138 3.57 -4.83 10.65
CA TRP A 138 4.98 -4.59 10.35
C TRP A 138 5.77 -4.16 11.58
N PHE A 139 5.18 -3.33 12.45
CA PHE A 139 5.86 -2.84 13.65
C PHE A 139 6.24 -3.97 14.61
N VAL A 140 5.38 -4.98 14.79
CA VAL A 140 5.69 -6.16 15.61
C VAL A 140 6.86 -6.93 15.01
N CYS A 141 6.84 -7.22 13.71
CA CYS A 141 7.96 -7.91 13.06
C CYS A 141 9.26 -7.08 13.12
N ALA A 142 9.17 -5.77 12.91
CA ALA A 142 10.30 -4.86 13.00
C ALA A 142 10.86 -4.78 14.43
N ALA A 143 10.00 -4.86 15.45
CA ALA A 143 10.44 -4.83 16.84
C ALA A 143 11.33 -6.03 17.19
N GLU A 144 10.97 -7.22 16.70
CA GLU A 144 11.79 -8.43 16.84
C GLU A 144 13.07 -8.37 16.01
N MET A 145 13.00 -7.94 14.75
CA MET A 145 14.15 -7.92 13.84
C MET A 145 15.20 -6.86 14.19
N PHE A 146 14.77 -5.70 14.68
CA PHE A 146 15.65 -4.56 14.98
C PHE A 146 15.86 -4.32 16.48
N GLY A 147 15.35 -5.21 17.34
CA GLY A 147 15.54 -5.15 18.79
C GLY A 147 14.85 -3.97 19.46
N TYR A 148 13.69 -3.53 18.96
CA TYR A 148 12.92 -2.45 19.61
C TYR A 148 12.38 -2.86 20.98
N THR A 149 12.36 -4.16 21.29
CA THR A 149 12.00 -4.71 22.60
C THR A 149 12.91 -4.23 23.74
N ALA A 150 14.11 -3.73 23.42
CA ALA A 150 15.03 -3.11 24.39
C ALA A 150 14.64 -1.66 24.76
N TRP A 151 13.73 -1.03 24.02
CA TRP A 151 13.28 0.34 24.31
C TRP A 151 12.24 0.35 25.43
N SER A 152 12.08 1.49 26.11
CA SER A 152 11.03 1.63 27.12
C SER A 152 9.64 1.58 26.47
N GLY A 153 8.66 1.03 27.18
CA GLY A 153 7.28 0.90 26.67
C GLY A 153 6.65 2.22 26.21
N GLN A 154 7.05 3.34 26.84
CA GLN A 154 6.63 4.68 26.42
C GLN A 154 7.18 5.07 25.05
N VAL A 155 8.45 4.76 24.76
CA VAL A 155 9.07 5.02 23.46
C VAL A 155 8.42 4.15 22.38
N LEU A 156 8.17 2.86 22.64
CA LEU A 156 7.46 2.00 21.69
C LEU A 156 6.07 2.54 21.36
N ALA A 157 5.30 2.93 22.37
CA ALA A 157 3.96 3.46 22.19
C ALA A 157 3.97 4.75 21.35
N PHE A 158 4.89 5.67 21.63
CA PHE A 158 5.01 6.93 20.90
C PHE A 158 5.48 6.71 19.46
N THR A 159 6.46 5.84 19.24
CA THR A 159 6.93 5.43 17.91
C THR A 159 5.80 4.80 17.12
N LEU A 160 5.04 3.87 17.71
CA LEU A 160 3.89 3.24 17.05
C LEU A 160 2.83 4.27 16.65
N LEU A 161 2.50 5.20 17.54
CA LEU A 161 1.54 6.27 17.26
C LEU A 161 1.98 7.14 16.08
N MET A 162 3.26 7.54 16.06
CA MET A 162 3.80 8.34 14.95
C MET A 162 3.80 7.56 13.63
N ARG A 163 4.13 6.27 13.65
CA ARG A 163 4.06 5.42 12.45
C ARG A 163 2.61 5.24 11.98
N LEU A 164 1.65 5.13 12.91
CA LEU A 164 0.22 5.04 12.58
C LEU A 164 -0.25 6.30 11.87
N ILE A 165 0.06 7.48 12.40
CA ILE A 165 -0.26 8.76 11.77
C ILE A 165 0.39 8.84 10.39
N SER A 166 1.67 8.45 10.28
CA SER A 166 2.38 8.38 9.00
C SER A 166 1.69 7.44 8.01
N GLY A 167 1.26 6.25 8.43
CA GLY A 167 0.55 5.32 7.55
C GLY A 167 -0.83 5.83 7.12
N ILE A 168 -1.58 6.43 8.03
CA ILE A 168 -2.89 7.01 7.73
C ILE A 168 -2.77 8.14 6.71
N VAL A 169 -1.82 9.06 6.93
CA VAL A 169 -1.67 10.28 6.11
C VAL A 169 -0.81 10.00 4.88
N LEU A 170 0.45 9.60 5.06
CA LEU A 170 1.39 9.45 3.95
C LEU A 170 1.17 8.20 3.12
N CYS A 171 0.51 7.16 3.63
CA CYS A 171 0.05 6.06 2.76
C CYS A 171 -1.38 6.31 2.30
N GLY A 172 -2.34 6.30 3.22
CA GLY A 172 -3.76 6.34 2.86
C GLY A 172 -4.20 7.60 2.12
N LEU A 173 -3.96 8.78 2.69
CA LEU A 173 -4.35 10.05 2.06
C LEU A 173 -3.53 10.33 0.80
N LEU A 174 -2.22 10.08 0.81
CA LEU A 174 -1.38 10.26 -0.36
C LEU A 174 -1.81 9.35 -1.52
N THR A 175 -2.13 8.08 -1.25
CA THR A 175 -2.67 7.17 -2.27
C THR A 175 -3.95 7.72 -2.90
N LYS A 176 -4.84 8.33 -2.09
CA LYS A 176 -6.07 8.94 -2.61
C LYS A 176 -5.76 10.10 -3.56
N VAL A 177 -4.88 11.02 -3.14
CA VAL A 177 -4.50 12.20 -3.92
C VAL A 177 -3.82 11.78 -5.22
N LEU A 178 -2.82 10.90 -5.16
CA LEU A 178 -2.10 10.42 -6.34
C LEU A 178 -3.03 9.67 -7.30
N GLY A 179 -3.88 8.78 -6.79
CA GLY A 179 -4.82 8.04 -7.62
C GLY A 179 -5.83 8.95 -8.33
N ASP A 180 -6.34 9.97 -7.63
CA ASP A 180 -7.28 10.93 -8.21
C ASP A 180 -6.59 11.88 -9.22
N MET A 181 -5.34 12.28 -8.97
CA MET A 181 -4.54 13.07 -9.93
C MET A 181 -4.25 12.27 -11.22
N LEU A 182 -3.84 11.01 -11.09
CA LEU A 182 -3.63 10.10 -12.23
C LEU A 182 -4.93 9.80 -12.98
N GLN A 183 -6.06 9.79 -12.28
CA GLN A 183 -7.35 9.68 -12.93
C GLN A 183 -7.66 10.94 -13.77
N ARG A 184 -7.36 12.14 -13.24
CA ARG A 184 -7.58 13.42 -13.94
C ARG A 184 -6.72 13.57 -15.18
N SER A 185 -5.50 13.03 -15.19
CA SER A 185 -4.63 13.03 -16.38
C SER A 185 -5.14 12.15 -17.52
N GLY A 186 -6.16 11.32 -17.29
CA GLY A 186 -6.74 10.45 -18.31
C GLY A 186 -5.93 9.18 -18.59
N LEU A 187 -4.77 9.00 -17.97
CA LEU A 187 -3.93 7.81 -18.09
C LEU A 187 -4.64 6.55 -17.58
N LEU A 188 -5.56 6.72 -16.61
CA LEU A 188 -6.24 5.59 -15.95
C LEU A 188 -7.63 5.25 -16.53
N ARG A 189 -7.97 5.71 -17.74
CA ARG A 189 -9.29 5.47 -18.39
C ARG A 189 -9.66 3.99 -18.52
N ARG A 190 -8.66 3.10 -18.66
CA ARG A 190 -8.85 1.65 -18.82
C ARG A 190 -8.96 0.90 -17.49
N PHE A 191 -8.72 1.56 -16.35
CA PHE A 191 -8.75 0.94 -15.02
C PHE A 191 -10.06 1.22 -14.28
N ALA A 192 -10.33 0.45 -13.23
CA ALA A 192 -11.58 0.53 -12.45
C ALA A 192 -11.82 1.91 -11.82
N ILE A 193 -10.76 2.68 -11.54
CA ILE A 193 -10.87 4.06 -11.07
C ILE A 193 -11.41 5.02 -12.14
N GLY A 194 -11.07 4.81 -13.42
CA GLY A 194 -11.46 5.67 -14.54
C GLY A 194 -12.93 5.52 -14.95
N GLY A 195 -13.56 4.37 -14.68
CA GLY A 195 -14.96 4.11 -15.05
C GLY A 195 -15.99 5.00 -14.36
N LYS A 196 -15.67 5.65 -13.24
CA LYS A 196 -16.61 6.47 -12.46
C LYS A 196 -17.09 7.76 -13.13
N ARG A 197 -16.47 8.21 -14.23
CA ARG A 197 -16.92 9.43 -14.94
C ARG A 197 -18.02 9.16 -15.98
N ALA A 198 -18.27 7.91 -16.37
CA ALA A 198 -19.32 7.59 -17.33
C ALA A 198 -20.74 7.73 -16.76
N GLU A 199 -20.91 7.54 -15.44
CA GLU A 199 -22.24 7.61 -14.80
C GLU A 199 -22.68 9.05 -14.47
N HIS A 200 -21.75 9.99 -14.29
CA HIS A 200 -22.12 11.37 -13.90
C HIS A 200 -22.44 12.29 -15.09
N VAL A 201 -22.25 11.82 -16.34
CA VAL A 201 -22.61 12.57 -17.56
C VAL A 201 -23.95 12.11 -18.14
N GLN A 202 -24.48 10.94 -17.74
CA GLN A 202 -25.77 10.43 -18.21
C GLN A 202 -26.98 10.84 -17.34
N GLY A 203 -26.77 11.69 -16.33
CA GLY A 203 -27.83 12.18 -15.43
C GLY A 203 -28.36 13.58 -15.77
N ILE A 204 -28.07 14.12 -16.95
CA ILE A 204 -28.64 15.38 -17.44
C ILE A 204 -29.30 15.11 -18.78
N HIS A 205 -30.52 14.58 -18.73
CA HIS A 205 -31.55 14.72 -19.76
C HIS A 205 -32.91 14.71 -19.07
#